data_AF-A0A7K0E8Y4-F1
#
_entry.id   AF-A0A7K0E8Y4-F1
#
_cell.length_a   1.000
_cell.length_b   1.000
_cell.length_c   1.000
_cell.angle_alpha   90.00
_cell.angle_beta   90.00
_cell.angle_gamma   90.00
#
_symmetry.space_group_name_H-M   'P 1'
#
loop_
_entity.id
_entity.type
_entity.pdbx_description
1 polymer ?
#
loop_
_entity_poly.entity_id
_entity_poly.type
_entity_poly.pdbx_seq_one_letter_code
_entity_poly.pdbx_strand_id
1 'polypeptide(L)' 'MTTYIAQFVAKHRIIQIEQNSIFTWRQESGDIDESLLADKIRRESAIHFYRLVAGSNYEINTEDISISVWKTMVF' A
#
# COMPACT_ATOMS: atom_id res chain seq x y z
N MET A 1 -9.05 -11.35 17.03
CA MET A 1 -8.79 -10.90 15.66
C MET A 1 -9.41 -9.52 15.50
N THR A 2 -8.57 -8.51 15.33
CA THR A 2 -8.97 -7.09 15.36
C THR A 2 -8.82 -6.52 13.96
N THR A 3 -9.75 -5.66 13.55
CA THR A 3 -9.68 -4.97 12.25
C THR A 3 -8.90 -3.67 12.45
N TYR A 4 -7.91 -3.46 11.59
CA TYR A 4 -7.07 -2.28 11.60
C TYR A 4 -7.26 -1.50 10.30
N ILE A 5 -7.01 -0.21 10.39
CA ILE A 5 -7.06 0.76 9.30
C ILE A 5 -5.68 1.40 9.22
N ALA A 6 -5.13 1.52 8.01
CA ALA A 6 -3.94 2.29 7.72
C ALA A 6 -4.23 3.33 6.65
N GLN A 7 -3.90 4.58 6.92
CA GLN A 7 -3.81 5.61 5.89
C GLN A 7 -2.41 5.58 5.29
N PHE A 8 -2.32 5.46 3.97
CA PHE A 8 -1.04 5.38 3.28
C PHE A 8 -0.98 6.23 2.01
N VAL A 9 0.24 6.55 1.62
CA VAL A 9 0.57 7.10 0.29
C VAL A 9 1.49 6.12 -0.42
N ALA A 10 1.15 5.73 -1.64
CA ALA A 10 2.06 5.00 -2.52
C ALA A 10 2.58 5.90 -3.63
N LYS A 11 3.87 5.79 -3.95
CA LYS A 11 4.51 6.50 -5.08
C LYS A 11 5.29 5.52 -5.94
N HIS A 12 5.06 5.56 -7.25
CA HIS A 12 5.86 4.83 -8.22
C HIS A 12 7.05 5.68 -8.66
N ARG A 13 8.20 5.06 -8.91
CA ARG A 13 9.44 5.74 -9.28
C ARG A 13 9.33 6.64 -10.51
N ILE A 14 8.54 6.23 -11.50
CA ILE A 14 8.42 6.92 -12.81
C ILE A 14 7.03 7.52 -13.04
N ILE A 15 5.98 6.93 -12.48
CA ILE A 15 4.60 7.38 -12.73
C ILE A 15 4.34 8.52 -11.75
N GLN A 16 4.15 9.73 -12.27
CA GLN A 16 3.96 10.95 -11.49
C GLN A 16 2.52 11.09 -10.93
N ILE A 17 1.98 10.01 -10.39
CA ILE A 17 0.67 9.95 -9.73
C ILE A 17 0.89 9.34 -8.35
N GLU A 18 0.29 9.94 -7.33
CA GLU A 18 0.33 9.43 -5.96
C GLU A 18 -0.99 8.75 -5.60
N GLN A 19 -0.92 7.53 -5.04
CA GLN A 19 -2.09 6.86 -4.49
C GLN A 19 -2.26 7.28 -3.03
N ASN A 20 -3.23 8.15 -2.75
CA ASN A 20 -3.66 8.47 -1.39
C ASN A 20 -4.84 7.57 -1.05
N SER A 21 -4.69 6.64 -0.09
CA SER A 21 -5.72 5.64 0.17
C SER A 21 -5.72 5.12 1.60
N ILE A 22 -6.76 4.36 1.92
CA ILE A 22 -6.92 3.61 3.16
C ILE A 22 -6.77 2.12 2.84
N PHE A 23 -6.11 1.38 3.73
CA PHE A 23 -5.97 -0.07 3.70
C PHE A 23 -6.54 -0.66 4.98
N THR A 24 -7.39 -1.68 4.88
CA THR A 24 -7.95 -2.38 6.04
C THR A 24 -7.48 -3.82 6.06
N TRP A 25 -7.05 -4.31 7.21
CA TRP A 25 -6.67 -5.71 7.39
C TRP A 25 -7.08 -6.24 8.76
N ARG A 26 -6.96 -7.55 8.94
CA ARG A 26 -7.19 -8.22 10.23
C ARG A 26 -5.90 -8.86 10.69
N GLN A 27 -5.59 -8.73 11.98
CA GLN A 27 -4.50 -9.44 12.64
C GLN A 27 -4.89 -9.82 14.08
N GLU A 28 -4.10 -10.69 14.70
CA GLU A 28 -4.16 -10.87 16.15
C GLU A 28 -3.70 -9.58 16.86
N SER A 29 -4.19 -9.37 18.07
CA SER A 29 -3.81 -8.19 18.86
C SER A 29 -2.30 -8.21 19.09
N GLY A 30 -1.64 -7.11 18.79
CA GLY A 30 -0.20 -6.98 18.89
C GLY A 30 0.27 -5.71 18.20
N ASP A 31 1.59 -5.49 18.24
CA ASP A 31 2.22 -4.36 17.59
C ASP A 31 2.10 -4.47 16.06
N ILE A 32 2.03 -3.32 15.40
CA ILE A 32 1.99 -3.23 13.95
C ILE A 32 3.43 -3.05 13.48
N ASP A 33 3.95 -4.05 12.76
CA ASP A 33 5.21 -3.92 12.02
C ASP A 33 4.94 -3.13 10.73
N GLU A 34 5.44 -1.89 10.69
CA GLU A 34 5.23 -1.00 9.55
C GLU A 34 5.87 -1.51 8.25
N SER A 35 6.97 -2.26 8.33
CA SER A 35 7.62 -2.84 7.15
C SER A 35 6.76 -3.95 6.55
N LEU A 36 6.25 -4.86 7.39
CA LEU A 36 5.33 -5.90 6.94
C LEU A 36 4.01 -5.33 6.42
N LEU A 37 3.49 -4.28 7.05
CA LEU A 37 2.30 -3.58 6.60
C LEU A 37 2.53 -2.90 5.24
N ALA A 38 3.65 -2.19 5.07
CA ALA A 38 4.02 -1.55 3.81
C ALA A 38 4.16 -2.58 2.68
N ASP A 39 4.80 -3.71 2.94
CA ASP A 39 4.93 -4.82 2.00
C ASP A 39 3.57 -5.40 1.61
N LYS A 40 2.67 -5.55 2.59
CA LYS A 40 1.31 -6.03 2.36
C LYS A 40 0.52 -5.06 1.49
N ILE A 41 0.54 -3.77 1.81
CA ILE A 41 -0.09 -2.70 1.02
C ILE A 41 0.45 -2.69 -0.42
N ARG A 42 1.77 -2.84 -0.58
CA ARG A 42 2.42 -2.88 -1.89
C ARG A 42 1.89 -4.03 -2.75
N ARG A 43 1.83 -5.24 -2.18
CA ARG A 43 1.38 -6.46 -2.87
C ARG A 43 -0.11 -6.48 -3.15
N GLU A 44 -0.93 -6.00 -2.23
CA GLU A 44 -2.39 -6.18 -2.26
C GLU A 44 -3.15 -4.96 -2.78
N SER A 45 -2.52 -3.79 -2.85
CA SER A 45 -3.17 -2.55 -3.31
C SER A 45 -2.38 -1.81 -4.37
N ALA A 46 -1.17 -1.35 -4.04
CA ALA A 46 -0.49 -0.35 -4.86
C ALA A 46 -0.08 -0.86 -6.24
N ILE A 47 0.38 -2.11 -6.33
CA ILE A 47 0.73 -2.74 -7.61
C ILE A 47 -0.45 -2.76 -8.60
N HIS A 48 -1.66 -3.02 -8.09
CA HIS A 48 -2.86 -3.06 -8.92
C HIS A 48 -3.29 -1.68 -9.38
N PHE A 49 -3.19 -0.68 -8.50
CA PHE A 49 -3.44 0.72 -8.86
C PHE A 49 -2.53 1.18 -10.00
N TYR A 50 -1.21 0.98 -9.88
CA TYR A 50 -0.27 1.43 -10.91
C TYR A 50 -0.38 0.64 -12.21
N ARG A 51 -0.69 -0.67 -12.16
CA ARG A 51 -0.99 -1.46 -13.37
C ARG A 51 -2.21 -0.92 -14.11
N LEU A 52 -3.24 -0.51 -13.38
CA LEU A 52 -4.44 0.09 -13.98
C LEU A 52 -4.10 1.43 -14.66
N VAL A 53 -3.32 2.27 -13.99
CA VAL A 53 -2.94 3.61 -14.48
C VAL A 53 -2.01 3.52 -15.70
N ALA A 54 -1.04 2.61 -15.70
CA ALA A 54 -0.08 2.45 -16.80
C ALA A 54 -0.66 1.72 -18.02
N GLY A 55 -1.69 0.89 -17.83
CA GLY A 55 -2.24 0.03 -18.86
C GLY A 55 -1.19 -0.95 -19.41
N SER A 56 -1.16 -1.13 -20.73
CA SER A 56 -0.20 -2.02 -21.40
C SER A 56 1.10 -1.34 -21.84
N ASN A 57 1.28 -0.05 -21.51
CA ASN A 57 2.38 0.76 -22.02
C ASN A 57 3.69 0.58 -21.23
N TYR A 58 3.60 0.09 -19.99
CA TYR A 58 4.73 0.01 -19.09
C TYR A 58 4.55 -1.12 -18.08
N GLU A 59 5.59 -1.95 -17.91
CA GLU A 59 5.59 -3.02 -16.91
C GLU A 59 5.83 -2.48 -15.51
N ILE A 60 4.92 -2.77 -14.58
CA ILE A 60 5.04 -2.31 -13.19
C ILE A 60 5.67 -3.41 -12.33
N ASN A 61 6.85 -3.10 -11.79
CA ASN A 61 7.50 -3.89 -10.75
C ASN A 61 7.13 -3.32 -9.36
N THR A 62 6.92 -4.20 -8.39
CA THR A 62 6.71 -3.82 -7.00
C THR A 62 7.88 -3.02 -6.42
N GLU A 63 9.11 -3.33 -6.81
CA GLU A 63 10.32 -2.66 -6.29
C GLU A 63 10.38 -1.17 -6.64
N ASP A 64 9.66 -0.74 -7.67
CA ASP A 64 9.53 0.66 -8.06
C ASP A 64 8.45 1.41 -7.27
N ILE A 65 7.77 0.76 -6.33
CA ILE A 65 6.69 1.33 -5.52
C ILE A 65 7.13 1.49 -4.06
N SER A 66 7.20 2.74 -3.64
CA SER A 66 7.38 3.11 -2.23
C SER A 66 6.03 3.30 -1.54
N ILE A 67 5.92 2.84 -0.30
CA ILE A 67 4.73 2.99 0.55
C ILE A 67 5.13 3.78 1.79
N SER A 68 4.34 4.80 2.14
CA SER A 68 4.46 5.56 3.38
C SER A 68 3.14 5.44 4.15
N VAL A 69 3.18 4.84 5.32
CA VAL A 69 2.02 4.74 6.23
C VAL A 69 2.07 5.92 7.19
N TRP A 70 0.98 6.68 7.26
CA TRP A 70 0.93 7.92 8.07
C TRP A 70 0.22 7.74 9.40
N LYS A 71 -0.75 6.84 9.42
CA LYS A 71 -1.59 6.60 10.59
C LYS A 71 -2.12 5.19 10.53
N THR A 72 -2.08 4.52 11.67
CA THR A 72 -2.77 3.25 11.91
C THR A 72 -3.76 3.43 13.06
N MET A 73 -4.90 2.74 12.99
CA MET A 73 -5.88 2.73 14.07
C MET A 73 -6.74 1.47 14.03
N VAL A 74 -7.35 1.13 15.15
CA VAL A 74 -8.33 0.06 15.25
C VAL A 74 -9.68 0.57 14.73
N PHE A 75 -10.38 -0.27 13.97
CA PHE A 75 -11.76 -0.01 13.53
C PHE A 75 -12.76 -0.29 14.65
#